data_AF-A0A2S5MRY8-F1
#
_entry.id   AF-A0A2S5MRY8-F1
#
_cell.length_a   1.000
_cell.length_b   1.000
_cell.length_c   1.000
_cell.angle_alpha   90.00
_cell.angle_beta   90.00
_cell.angle_gamma   90.00
#
_symmetry.space_group_name_H-M   'P 1'
#
loop_
_entity.id
_entity.type
_entity.pdbx_description
1 polymer ?
#
loop_
_entity_poly.entity_id
_entity_poly.type
_entity_poly.pdbx_seq_one_letter_code
_entity_poly.pdbx_strand_id
1 'polypeptide(L)'
;MVEIELPPKDWRLKPETWPADKHDALKRIGMEAAVLVGYEGPTSYTKYNPEGEIVTRMGHNRAIWPFSLARTASWKDTVSQNLAKGAFPDLEARAMYRLWCVSEMHRDLYADAIAAYMKAEADTHGGPYDLKKGWFDLGPNLHLDTFVGELHEIARRQGIVVFDDAECSRFVDKVMRLAREIYNGPKAPRRWEDVIDIAVERAMRK
;
A
#
# COMPACT_ATOMS: atom_id res chain seq x y z
N MET A 1 -12.60 -29.74 -9.20
CA MET A 1 -11.86 -28.47 -9.26
C MET A 1 -12.90 -27.37 -9.23
N VAL A 2 -12.96 -26.60 -8.13
CA VAL A 2 -13.73 -25.36 -8.12
C VAL A 2 -12.84 -24.32 -8.79
N GLU A 3 -13.23 -23.83 -9.96
CA GLU A 3 -12.59 -22.66 -10.55
C GLU A 3 -12.88 -21.49 -9.61
N ILE A 4 -11.86 -21.09 -8.84
CA ILE A 4 -11.93 -19.86 -8.06
C ILE A 4 -11.88 -18.74 -9.10
N GLU A 5 -13.02 -18.12 -9.34
CA GLU A 5 -13.14 -16.97 -10.21
C GLU A 5 -12.25 -15.87 -9.61
N LEU A 6 -11.11 -15.60 -10.26
CA LEU A 6 -10.19 -14.58 -9.80
C LEU A 6 -10.89 -13.23 -9.97
N PRO A 7 -10.91 -12.36 -8.94
CA PRO A 7 -11.55 -11.07 -9.06
C PRO A 7 -10.96 -10.27 -10.24
N PRO A 8 -11.78 -9.42 -10.90
CA PRO A 8 -11.33 -8.63 -12.05
C PRO A 8 -10.07 -7.80 -11.74
N LYS A 9 -9.32 -7.45 -12.78
CA LYS A 9 -8.13 -6.58 -12.69
C LYS A 9 -8.51 -5.11 -12.36
N ASP A 10 -9.29 -4.87 -11.32
CA ASP A 10 -9.83 -3.57 -10.95
C ASP A 10 -8.86 -2.71 -10.14
N TRP A 11 -7.60 -2.52 -10.58
CA TRP A 11 -6.66 -1.79 -9.72
C TRP A 11 -5.49 -1.15 -10.46
N ARG A 12 -5.86 -0.21 -11.33
CA ARG A 12 -5.08 1.02 -11.49
C ARG A 12 -6.05 2.19 -11.46
N LEU A 13 -6.03 3.00 -10.40
CA LEU A 13 -6.20 4.43 -10.67
C LEU A 13 -5.06 4.77 -11.62
N LYS A 14 -5.39 5.01 -12.90
CA LYS A 14 -4.40 5.34 -13.91
C LYS A 14 -3.55 6.48 -13.34
N PRO A 15 -2.22 6.34 -13.23
CA PRO A 15 -1.33 7.37 -12.66
C PRO A 15 -1.37 8.74 -13.35
N GLU A 16 -2.24 8.91 -14.35
CA GLU A 16 -2.22 9.92 -15.40
C GLU A 16 -3.15 11.11 -15.12
N THR A 17 -3.93 11.11 -14.03
CA THR A 17 -5.01 12.10 -13.83
C THR A 17 -4.71 13.24 -12.86
N TRP A 18 -3.57 13.24 -12.16
CA TRP A 18 -3.25 14.34 -11.24
C TRP A 18 -2.49 15.47 -11.94
N PRO A 19 -2.94 16.73 -11.82
CA PRO A 19 -2.19 17.87 -12.33
C PRO A 19 -0.90 18.07 -11.52
N ALA A 20 0.10 18.72 -12.13
CA ALA A 20 1.46 18.83 -11.57
C ALA A 20 1.49 19.55 -10.22
N ASP A 21 0.66 20.58 -10.05
CA ASP A 21 0.51 21.33 -8.80
C ASP A 21 0.03 20.46 -7.64
N LYS A 22 -0.80 19.45 -7.93
CA LYS A 22 -1.27 18.49 -6.94
C LYS A 22 -0.19 17.50 -6.52
N HIS A 23 0.67 17.08 -7.44
CA HIS A 23 1.86 16.29 -7.10
C HIS A 23 2.83 17.07 -6.21
N ASP A 24 3.07 18.33 -6.54
CA ASP A 24 3.90 19.21 -5.71
C ASP A 24 3.29 19.44 -4.33
N ALA A 25 1.97 19.59 -4.24
CA ALA A 25 1.25 19.72 -2.98
C ALA A 25 1.38 18.45 -2.12
N LEU A 26 1.17 17.26 -2.69
CA LEU A 26 1.35 15.98 -2.00
C LEU A 26 2.74 15.88 -1.37
N LYS A 27 3.77 16.22 -2.15
CA LYS A 27 5.17 16.22 -1.69
C LYS A 27 5.42 17.24 -0.58
N ARG A 28 4.83 18.45 -0.68
CA ARG A 28 4.98 19.50 0.34
C ARG A 28 4.26 19.16 1.64
N ILE A 29 3.11 18.49 1.57
CA ILE A 29 2.42 17.96 2.75
C ILE A 29 3.27 16.87 3.43
N GLY A 30 4.14 16.20 2.68
CA GLY A 30 4.95 15.09 3.18
C GLY A 30 4.16 13.80 3.27
N MET A 31 3.14 13.62 2.40
CA MET A 31 2.36 12.38 2.40
C MET A 31 3.16 11.22 1.82
N GLU A 32 3.04 10.09 2.50
CA GLU A 32 3.86 8.90 2.30
C GLU A 32 2.96 7.67 2.34
N ALA A 33 3.15 6.70 1.46
CA ALA A 33 2.27 5.55 1.35
C ALA A 33 2.96 4.21 1.64
N ALA A 34 2.19 3.31 2.26
CA ALA A 34 2.45 1.89 2.27
C ALA A 34 1.74 1.27 1.06
N VAL A 35 2.46 0.44 0.31
CA VAL A 35 1.97 -0.24 -0.89
C VAL A 35 2.02 -1.74 -0.66
N LEU A 36 0.88 -2.39 -0.72
CA LEU A 36 0.77 -3.84 -0.72
C LEU A 36 0.45 -4.30 -2.13
N VAL A 37 1.17 -5.31 -2.60
CA VAL A 37 0.89 -6.00 -3.87
C VAL A 37 0.60 -7.45 -3.56
N GLY A 38 -0.62 -7.90 -3.85
CA GLY A 38 -0.99 -9.31 -3.86
C GLY A 38 -0.82 -9.89 -5.26
N TYR A 39 -0.41 -11.15 -5.36
CA TYR A 39 -0.22 -11.86 -6.63
C TYR A 39 -1.28 -12.94 -6.84
N GLU A 40 -1.20 -13.68 -7.95
CA GLU A 40 -2.15 -14.73 -8.32
C GLU A 40 -2.47 -15.72 -7.19
N GLY A 41 -3.66 -15.52 -6.60
CA GLY A 41 -4.52 -16.50 -5.91
C GLY A 41 -3.86 -17.39 -4.85
N PRO A 42 -4.62 -18.33 -4.28
CA PRO A 42 -4.03 -19.42 -3.54
C PRO A 42 -3.28 -20.31 -4.54
N THR A 43 -1.96 -20.10 -4.65
CA THR A 43 -1.09 -20.82 -5.60
C THR A 43 -0.08 -21.72 -4.90
N SER A 44 0.39 -22.75 -5.59
CA SER A 44 1.54 -23.54 -5.17
C SER A 44 2.63 -23.37 -6.21
N TYR A 45 3.78 -22.87 -5.78
CA TYR A 45 4.87 -22.48 -6.67
C TYR A 45 6.07 -23.40 -6.45
N THR A 46 6.59 -23.98 -7.53
CA THR A 46 7.85 -24.74 -7.52
C THR A 46 8.73 -24.23 -8.64
N LYS A 47 9.92 -23.72 -8.30
CA LYS A 47 10.94 -23.29 -9.27
C LYS A 47 11.99 -24.37 -9.43
N TYR A 48 12.33 -24.66 -10.68
CA TYR A 48 13.39 -25.59 -11.05
C TYR A 48 14.59 -24.84 -11.64
N ASN A 49 15.81 -25.37 -11.47
CA ASN A 49 16.99 -24.93 -12.23
C ASN A 49 16.99 -25.57 -13.64
N PRO A 50 17.87 -25.15 -14.56
CA PRO A 50 17.99 -25.77 -15.88
C PRO A 50 18.27 -27.28 -15.83
N GLU A 51 18.86 -27.78 -14.76
CA GLU A 51 19.18 -29.19 -14.52
C GLU A 51 17.98 -30.01 -14.01
N GLY A 52 16.85 -29.37 -13.71
CA GLY A 52 15.62 -30.02 -13.24
C GLY A 52 15.52 -30.23 -11.73
N GLU A 53 16.45 -29.69 -10.95
CA GLU A 53 16.41 -29.71 -9.48
C GLU A 53 15.53 -28.58 -8.94
N ILE A 54 14.89 -28.83 -7.79
CA ILE A 54 14.01 -27.84 -7.14
C ILE A 54 14.87 -26.77 -6.45
N VAL A 55 14.76 -25.53 -6.92
CA VAL A 55 15.41 -24.34 -6.35
C VAL A 55 14.57 -23.69 -5.26
N THR A 56 13.25 -23.71 -5.42
CA THR A 56 12.33 -23.06 -4.47
C THR A 56 10.98 -23.77 -4.50
N ARG A 57 10.37 -23.96 -3.33
CA ARG A 57 9.04 -24.59 -3.24
C ARG A 57 8.19 -23.90 -2.19
N MET A 58 7.00 -23.44 -2.57
CA MET A 58 6.06 -22.69 -1.73
C MET A 58 4.64 -23.25 -1.87
N GLY A 59 3.85 -23.19 -0.79
CA GLY A 59 2.41 -23.50 -0.78
C GLY A 59 2.06 -24.99 -0.68
N HIS A 60 2.76 -25.86 -1.39
CA HIS A 60 2.50 -27.33 -1.41
C HIS A 60 0.99 -27.66 -1.45
N ASN A 61 0.47 -28.37 -0.45
CA ASN A 61 -0.94 -28.80 -0.38
C ASN A 61 -1.87 -27.73 0.21
N ARG A 62 -1.32 -26.67 0.81
CA ARG A 62 -2.10 -25.58 1.44
C ARG A 62 -2.39 -24.43 0.48
N ALA A 63 -1.55 -24.27 -0.55
CA ALA A 63 -1.43 -23.07 -1.36
C ALA A 63 -1.01 -21.83 -0.53
N ILE A 64 -0.45 -20.83 -1.19
CA ILE A 64 -0.06 -19.55 -0.60
C ILE A 64 -0.81 -18.40 -1.24
N TRP A 65 -0.99 -17.31 -0.50
CA TRP A 65 -1.40 -16.02 -1.04
C TRP A 65 -0.24 -15.04 -0.85
N PRO A 66 0.67 -14.92 -1.83
CA PRO A 66 1.87 -14.12 -1.66
C PRO A 66 1.54 -12.63 -1.76
N PHE A 67 2.09 -11.87 -0.81
CA PHE A 67 2.08 -10.42 -0.80
C PHE A 67 3.48 -9.86 -0.70
N SER A 68 3.68 -8.70 -1.31
CA SER A 68 4.85 -7.86 -1.08
C SER A 68 4.41 -6.51 -0.50
N LEU A 69 5.16 -6.01 0.46
CA LEU A 69 4.96 -4.70 1.07
C LEU A 69 6.11 -3.77 0.68
N ALA A 70 5.77 -2.53 0.36
CA ALA A 70 6.74 -1.48 0.12
C ALA A 70 6.29 -0.13 0.65
N ARG A 71 7.21 0.81 0.59
CA ARG A 71 7.07 2.19 1.05
C ARG A 71 7.32 3.12 -0.13
N THR A 72 6.57 4.21 -0.23
CA THR A 72 6.73 5.19 -1.31
C THR A 72 6.35 6.59 -0.87
N ALA A 73 7.05 7.59 -1.38
CA ALA A 73 6.78 9.02 -1.21
C ALA A 73 6.05 9.63 -2.42
N SER A 74 5.88 8.86 -3.49
CA SER A 74 5.51 9.39 -4.80
C SER A 74 4.33 8.65 -5.38
N TRP A 75 3.39 9.41 -5.93
CA TRP A 75 2.26 8.86 -6.65
C TRP A 75 2.71 8.08 -7.90
N LYS A 76 3.72 8.61 -8.59
CA LYS A 76 4.34 8.03 -9.79
C LYS A 76 5.64 7.31 -9.43
N ASP A 77 5.63 6.50 -8.39
CA ASP A 77 6.82 5.75 -8.03
C ASP A 77 7.07 4.57 -8.99
N THR A 78 8.34 4.22 -9.14
CA THR A 78 8.77 3.01 -9.82
C THR A 78 8.71 1.79 -8.90
N VAL A 79 8.58 1.99 -7.59
CA VAL A 79 8.60 0.93 -6.57
C VAL A 79 7.38 0.01 -6.73
N SER A 80 6.17 0.57 -6.69
CA SER A 80 4.89 -0.07 -6.95
C SER A 80 4.88 -0.74 -8.32
N GLN A 81 5.42 -0.07 -9.35
CA GLN A 81 5.49 -0.64 -10.69
C GLN A 81 6.45 -1.84 -10.76
N ASN A 82 7.59 -1.77 -10.09
CA ASN A 82 8.57 -2.84 -10.04
C ASN A 82 8.08 -4.02 -9.19
N LEU A 83 7.36 -3.76 -8.10
CA LEU A 83 6.68 -4.80 -7.32
C LEU A 83 5.64 -5.52 -8.16
N ALA A 84 4.79 -4.77 -8.85
CA ALA A 84 3.77 -5.33 -9.73
C ALA A 84 4.37 -6.13 -10.90
N LYS A 85 5.60 -5.81 -11.35
CA LYS A 85 6.29 -6.48 -12.46
C LYS A 85 7.27 -7.58 -12.07
N GLY A 86 7.77 -7.61 -10.82
CA GLY A 86 9.10 -8.19 -10.59
C GLY A 86 9.43 -8.69 -9.18
N ALA A 87 8.48 -8.77 -8.24
CA ALA A 87 8.75 -9.60 -7.06
C ALA A 87 8.71 -11.08 -7.46
N PHE A 88 7.67 -11.49 -8.18
CA PHE A 88 7.49 -12.83 -8.75
C PHE A 88 7.38 -12.70 -10.27
N PRO A 89 8.46 -12.85 -11.04
CA PRO A 89 8.38 -12.75 -12.50
C PRO A 89 7.42 -13.80 -13.10
N ASP A 90 7.18 -14.89 -12.37
CA ASP A 90 6.31 -15.99 -12.77
C ASP A 90 4.88 -15.87 -12.21
N LEU A 91 4.58 -14.93 -11.31
CA LEU A 91 3.23 -14.69 -10.79
C LEU A 91 2.74 -13.31 -11.23
N GLU A 92 1.54 -13.26 -11.80
CA GLU A 92 0.94 -11.97 -12.12
C GLU A 92 0.52 -11.26 -10.82
N ALA A 93 0.85 -9.97 -10.67
CA ALA A 93 0.20 -9.15 -9.66
C ALA A 93 -1.31 -9.19 -9.90
N ARG A 94 -2.10 -9.37 -8.82
CA ARG A 94 -3.57 -9.48 -8.84
C ARG A 94 -4.29 -8.56 -7.85
N ALA A 95 -3.56 -7.85 -6.99
CA ALA A 95 -4.12 -6.78 -6.18
C ALA A 95 -3.02 -5.75 -5.89
N MET A 96 -3.38 -4.47 -5.84
CA MET A 96 -2.47 -3.41 -5.37
C MET A 96 -3.25 -2.45 -4.48
N TYR A 97 -2.85 -2.35 -3.23
CA TYR A 97 -3.42 -1.43 -2.25
C TYR A 97 -2.38 -0.39 -1.88
N ARG A 98 -2.68 0.87 -2.16
CA ARG A 98 -1.86 2.01 -1.77
C ARG A 98 -2.62 2.85 -0.75
N LEU A 99 -2.05 2.96 0.44
CA LEU A 99 -2.65 3.69 1.54
C LEU A 99 -1.68 4.78 2.01
N TRP A 100 -2.13 6.02 1.88
CA TRP A 100 -1.36 7.22 2.17
C TRP A 100 -1.50 7.61 3.64
N CYS A 101 -0.39 8.03 4.22
CA CYS A 101 -0.25 8.57 5.56
C CYS A 101 0.22 10.03 5.45
N VAL A 102 -0.08 10.85 6.47
CA VAL A 102 0.26 12.28 6.47
C VAL A 102 1.74 12.58 6.74
N SER A 103 2.56 11.56 6.98
CA SER A 103 4.01 11.72 7.21
C SER A 103 4.74 10.40 7.04
N GLU A 104 6.06 10.49 6.88
CA GLU A 104 6.98 9.36 6.88
C GLU A 104 6.87 8.45 8.11
N MET A 105 6.88 9.05 9.30
CA MET A 105 6.80 8.32 10.57
C MET A 105 5.52 7.47 10.65
N HIS A 106 4.36 8.06 10.33
CA HIS A 106 3.10 7.33 10.28
C HIS A 106 3.12 6.20 9.24
N ARG A 107 3.69 6.43 8.04
CA ARG A 107 3.85 5.36 7.04
C ARG A 107 4.66 4.20 7.61
N ASP A 108 5.77 4.47 8.29
CA ASP A 108 6.65 3.43 8.81
C ASP A 108 6.00 2.62 9.93
N LEU A 109 5.38 3.31 10.90
CA LEU A 109 4.60 2.64 11.94
C LEU A 109 3.49 1.77 11.35
N TYR A 110 2.79 2.28 10.33
CA TYR A 110 1.74 1.54 9.67
C TYR A 110 2.27 0.33 8.89
N ALA A 111 3.34 0.51 8.12
CA ALA A 111 3.98 -0.57 7.35
C ALA A 111 4.52 -1.67 8.28
N ASP A 112 5.10 -1.30 9.42
CA ASP A 112 5.58 -2.26 10.42
C ASP A 112 4.41 -3.01 11.08
N ALA A 113 3.29 -2.34 11.34
CA ALA A 113 2.07 -2.99 11.84
C ALA A 113 1.47 -3.98 10.81
N ILE A 114 1.46 -3.62 9.52
CA ILE A 114 1.06 -4.54 8.45
C ILE A 114 1.98 -5.75 8.38
N ALA A 115 3.31 -5.53 8.42
CA ALA A 115 4.28 -6.61 8.39
C ALA A 115 4.16 -7.56 9.60
N ALA A 116 3.89 -7.00 10.79
CA ALA A 116 3.64 -7.76 12.01
C ALA A 116 2.35 -8.59 11.91
N TYR A 117 1.27 -7.99 11.41
CA TYR A 117 0.01 -8.70 11.14
C TYR A 117 0.22 -9.86 10.16
N MET A 118 0.84 -9.56 9.01
CA MET A 118 1.13 -10.56 7.98
C MET A 118 1.98 -11.72 8.50
N LYS A 119 2.95 -11.43 9.37
CA LYS A 119 3.77 -12.46 10.02
C LYS A 119 2.93 -13.32 10.97
N ALA A 120 2.08 -12.72 11.79
CA ALA A 120 1.21 -13.45 12.71
C ALA A 120 0.21 -14.36 11.98
N GLU A 121 -0.36 -13.88 10.87
CA GLU A 121 -1.22 -14.68 9.98
C GLU A 121 -0.45 -15.86 9.37
N ALA A 122 0.76 -15.61 8.87
CA ALA A 122 1.62 -16.67 8.34
C ALA A 122 1.94 -17.73 9.41
N ASP A 123 2.34 -17.31 10.62
CA ASP A 123 2.67 -18.21 11.72
C ASP A 123 1.44 -19.05 12.16
N THR A 124 0.26 -18.44 12.20
CA THR A 124 -1.00 -19.11 12.57
C THR A 124 -1.42 -20.18 11.57
N HIS A 125 -1.17 -19.95 10.29
CA HIS A 125 -1.61 -20.83 9.20
C HIS A 125 -0.54 -21.80 8.68
N GLY A 126 0.58 -21.96 9.39
CA GLY A 126 1.66 -22.87 8.98
C GLY A 126 2.38 -22.38 7.72
N GLY A 127 2.67 -21.08 7.68
CA GLY A 127 3.39 -20.38 6.62
C GLY A 127 4.71 -21.07 6.26
N PRO A 128 5.10 -21.08 4.98
CA PRO A 128 6.38 -21.65 4.58
C PRO A 128 7.53 -20.85 5.20
N TYR A 129 8.50 -21.54 5.79
CA TYR A 129 9.65 -20.94 6.48
C TYR A 129 10.60 -20.16 5.55
N ASP A 130 10.54 -20.39 4.23
CA ASP A 130 11.52 -19.88 3.25
C ASP A 130 10.90 -18.94 2.20
N LEU A 131 10.13 -17.95 2.64
CA LEU A 131 9.76 -16.84 1.75
C LEU A 131 10.94 -15.89 1.56
N LYS A 132 11.12 -15.37 0.34
CA LYS A 132 12.13 -14.35 0.05
C LYS A 132 11.91 -13.14 0.96
N LYS A 133 12.99 -12.47 1.38
CA LYS A 133 12.91 -11.27 2.21
C LYS A 133 11.92 -10.24 1.60
N GLY A 134 10.95 -9.82 2.41
CA GLY A 134 9.91 -8.86 2.02
C GLY A 134 8.62 -9.50 1.48
N TRP A 135 8.53 -10.83 1.50
CA TRP A 135 7.32 -11.56 1.15
C TRP A 135 6.58 -12.03 2.39
N PHE A 136 5.27 -12.06 2.25
CA PHE A 136 4.36 -12.53 3.26
C PHE A 136 3.35 -13.48 2.62
N ASP A 137 2.93 -14.49 3.37
CA ASP A 137 1.89 -15.41 2.95
C ASP A 137 0.71 -15.27 3.91
N LEU A 138 -0.38 -14.70 3.40
CA LEU A 138 -1.62 -14.48 4.15
C LEU A 138 -2.53 -15.71 4.15
N GLY A 139 -2.10 -16.80 3.51
CA GLY A 139 -2.79 -18.07 3.53
C GLY A 139 -4.04 -18.15 2.63
N PRO A 140 -4.56 -19.36 2.44
CA PRO A 140 -5.61 -19.63 1.45
C PRO A 140 -6.98 -19.05 1.82
N ASN A 141 -7.17 -18.63 3.07
CA ASN A 141 -8.43 -18.09 3.58
C ASN A 141 -8.53 -16.56 3.46
N LEU A 142 -7.56 -15.91 2.83
CA LEU A 142 -7.61 -14.47 2.66
C LEU A 142 -8.79 -14.08 1.76
N HIS A 143 -9.64 -13.20 2.27
CA HIS A 143 -10.74 -12.61 1.53
C HIS A 143 -10.36 -11.20 1.07
N LEU A 144 -9.97 -11.06 -0.21
CA LEU A 144 -9.55 -9.77 -0.78
C LEU A 144 -10.60 -8.66 -0.62
N ASP A 145 -11.88 -9.02 -0.72
CA ASP A 145 -12.99 -8.06 -0.65
C ASP A 145 -13.07 -7.35 0.71
N THR A 146 -12.68 -8.05 1.79
CA THR A 146 -12.65 -7.50 3.15
C THR A 146 -11.27 -7.03 3.56
N PHE A 147 -10.22 -7.42 2.83
CA PHE A 147 -8.84 -7.14 3.20
C PHE A 147 -8.52 -5.65 3.27
N VAL A 148 -9.11 -4.81 2.41
CA VAL A 148 -8.98 -3.35 2.53
C VAL A 148 -9.51 -2.85 3.88
N GLY A 149 -10.65 -3.38 4.32
CA GLY A 149 -11.21 -3.06 5.63
C GLY A 149 -10.27 -3.45 6.78
N GLU A 150 -9.59 -4.59 6.68
CA GLU A 150 -8.58 -5.03 7.64
C GLU A 150 -7.37 -4.08 7.67
N LEU A 151 -6.90 -3.62 6.51
CA LEU A 151 -5.82 -2.64 6.42
C LEU A 151 -6.18 -1.32 7.12
N HIS A 152 -7.39 -0.80 6.89
CA HIS A 152 -7.89 0.38 7.62
C HIS A 152 -8.02 0.14 9.12
N GLU A 153 -8.43 -1.07 9.54
CA GLU A 153 -8.52 -1.45 10.95
C GLU A 153 -7.14 -1.52 11.62
N ILE A 154 -6.12 -2.03 10.93
CA ILE A 154 -4.72 -2.02 11.39
C ILE A 154 -4.25 -0.57 11.62
N ALA A 155 -4.49 0.32 10.66
CA ALA A 155 -4.13 1.74 10.80
C ALA A 155 -4.84 2.38 12.01
N ARG A 156 -6.14 2.11 12.16
CA ARG A 156 -6.95 2.61 13.29
C ARG A 156 -6.41 2.17 14.65
N ARG A 157 -5.96 0.92 14.79
CA ARG A 157 -5.36 0.41 16.04
C ARG A 157 -4.05 1.11 16.39
N GLN A 158 -3.31 1.59 15.40
CA GLN A 158 -2.11 2.40 15.59
C GLN A 158 -2.42 3.89 15.80
N GLY A 159 -3.69 4.31 15.76
CA GLY A 159 -4.07 5.71 15.81
C GLY A 159 -3.69 6.50 14.56
N ILE A 160 -3.48 5.81 13.43
CA ILE A 160 -3.02 6.40 12.17
C ILE A 160 -4.22 6.57 11.24
N VAL A 161 -4.36 7.77 10.69
CA VAL A 161 -5.30 8.03 9.60
C VAL A 161 -4.62 7.68 8.28
N VAL A 162 -5.24 6.77 7.55
CA VAL A 162 -4.82 6.39 6.20
C VAL A 162 -5.86 6.82 5.18
N PHE A 163 -5.40 7.11 3.97
CA PHE A 163 -6.25 7.50 2.86
C PHE A 163 -5.99 6.56 1.69
N ASP A 164 -7.04 6.03 1.08
CA ASP A 164 -6.90 5.45 -0.25
C ASP A 164 -6.50 6.54 -1.27
N ASP A 165 -6.20 6.12 -2.50
CA ASP A 165 -5.78 7.02 -3.57
C ASP A 165 -6.81 8.14 -3.88
N ALA A 166 -8.12 7.86 -3.80
CA ALA A 166 -9.18 8.82 -4.05
C ALA A 166 -9.41 9.76 -2.85
N GLU A 167 -9.34 9.24 -1.63
CA GLU A 167 -9.37 9.99 -0.39
C GLU A 167 -8.18 10.92 -0.27
N CYS A 168 -6.99 10.45 -0.59
CA CYS A 168 -5.75 11.23 -0.63
C CYS A 168 -5.89 12.39 -1.63
N SER A 169 -6.42 12.10 -2.82
CA SER A 169 -6.75 13.13 -3.82
C SER A 169 -7.62 14.24 -3.24
N ARG A 170 -8.74 13.89 -2.60
CA ARG A 170 -9.66 14.87 -1.99
C ARG A 170 -9.02 15.61 -0.82
N PHE A 171 -8.20 14.93 -0.02
CA PHE A 171 -7.49 15.52 1.10
C PHE A 171 -6.49 16.58 0.63
N VAL A 172 -5.68 16.28 -0.38
CA VAL A 172 -4.74 17.25 -0.97
C VAL A 172 -5.48 18.47 -1.52
N ASP A 173 -6.61 18.29 -2.21
CA ASP A 173 -7.43 19.42 -2.70
C ASP A 173 -7.94 20.30 -1.54
N LYS A 174 -8.41 19.67 -0.45
CA LYS A 174 -8.85 20.36 0.77
C LYS A 174 -7.72 21.17 1.38
N VAL A 175 -6.53 20.58 1.53
CA VAL A 175 -5.34 21.25 2.08
C VAL A 175 -4.93 22.44 1.21
N MET A 176 -4.86 22.26 -0.12
CA MET A 176 -4.49 23.35 -1.04
C MET A 176 -5.47 24.52 -0.96
N ARG A 177 -6.78 24.23 -0.87
CA ARG A 177 -7.80 25.27 -0.67
C ARG A 177 -7.59 26.03 0.64
N LEU A 178 -7.44 25.31 1.75
CA LEU A 178 -7.21 25.91 3.07
C LEU A 178 -5.91 26.72 3.13
N ALA A 179 -4.84 26.23 2.50
CA ALA A 179 -3.56 26.92 2.42
C ALA A 179 -3.70 28.27 1.69
N ARG A 180 -4.44 28.31 0.58
CA ARG A 180 -4.74 29.57 -0.13
C ARG A 180 -5.55 30.54 0.75
N GLU A 181 -6.55 30.05 1.47
CA GLU A 181 -7.35 30.85 2.40
C GLU A 181 -6.48 31.43 3.54
N ILE A 182 -5.58 30.63 4.12
CA ILE A 182 -4.66 31.05 5.19
C ILE A 182 -3.66 32.08 4.67
N TYR A 183 -3.06 31.83 3.50
CA TYR A 183 -2.05 32.70 2.91
C TYR A 183 -2.59 34.10 2.56
N ASN A 184 -3.84 34.17 2.11
CA ASN A 184 -4.51 35.44 1.80
C ASN A 184 -5.08 36.15 3.05
N GLY A 185 -4.95 35.54 4.23
CA GLY A 185 -5.49 36.07 5.47
C GLY A 185 -4.62 37.19 6.08
N PRO A 186 -5.20 38.06 6.91
CA PRO A 186 -4.49 39.20 7.52
C PRO A 186 -3.39 38.78 8.53
N LYS A 187 -3.41 37.52 8.97
CA LYS A 187 -2.44 36.92 9.90
C LYS A 187 -1.69 35.75 9.27
N ALA A 188 -1.50 35.78 7.96
CA ALA A 188 -0.79 34.73 7.25
C ALA A 188 0.64 34.57 7.80
N PRO A 189 1.09 33.33 8.08
CA PRO A 189 2.49 33.05 8.32
C PRO A 189 3.37 33.56 7.19
N ARG A 190 4.60 33.94 7.51
CA ARG A 190 5.57 34.43 6.51
C ARG A 190 6.12 33.32 5.62
N ARG A 191 6.19 32.10 6.15
CA ARG A 191 6.71 30.94 5.42
C ARG A 191 5.55 30.12 4.87
N TRP A 192 5.70 29.68 3.63
CA TRP A 192 4.70 28.82 2.99
C TRP A 192 4.59 27.45 3.67
N GLU A 193 5.68 26.93 4.24
CA GLU A 193 5.65 25.67 4.98
C GLU A 193 4.72 25.74 6.18
N ASP A 194 4.82 26.80 7.00
CA ASP A 194 3.93 27.03 8.14
C ASP A 194 2.45 27.13 7.73
N VAL A 195 2.18 27.69 6.54
CA VAL A 195 0.82 27.76 5.97
C VAL A 195 0.29 26.36 5.66
N ILE A 196 1.13 25.51 5.05
CA ILE A 196 0.77 24.13 4.72
C ILE A 196 0.53 23.33 5.99
N ASP A 197 1.40 23.45 7.00
CA ASP A 197 1.24 22.73 8.28
C ASP A 197 -0.09 23.08 8.97
N ILE A 198 -0.44 24.37 9.03
CA ILE A 198 -1.74 24.81 9.58
C ILE A 198 -2.90 24.31 8.72
N ALA A 199 -2.75 24.30 7.39
CA ALA A 199 -3.78 23.81 6.48
C ALA A 199 -4.02 22.30 6.65
N VAL A 200 -2.96 21.50 6.83
CA VAL A 200 -3.01 20.06 7.12
C VAL A 200 -3.70 19.83 8.46
N GLU A 201 -3.30 20.54 9.51
CA GLU A 201 -3.91 20.43 10.83
C GLU A 201 -5.42 20.73 10.77
N ARG A 202 -5.82 21.80 10.07
CA ARG A 202 -7.24 22.12 9.86
C ARG A 202 -7.96 21.09 8.99
N ALA A 203 -7.29 20.52 7.99
CA ALA A 203 -7.90 19.51 7.13
C ALA A 203 -8.17 18.20 7.88
N MET A 204 -7.33 17.86 8.86
CA MET A 204 -7.42 16.66 9.69
C MET A 204 -8.49 16.76 10.79
N ARG A 205 -8.85 17.98 11.22
CA ARG A 205 -9.99 18.20 12.12
C ARG A 205 -11.30 17.95 11.34
N LYS A 206 -12.11 17.02 11.83
CA LYS A 206 -13.43 16.66 11.26
C LYS A 206 -14.38 17.84 11.27
#